data_AF-A0A7X4C1X7-F1
#
_entry.id   AF-A0A7X4C1X7-F1
#
_cell.length_a   1.000
_cell.length_b   1.000
_cell.length_c   1.000
_cell.angle_alpha   90.00
_cell.angle_beta   90.00
_cell.angle_gamma   90.00
#
_symmetry.space_group_name_H-M   'P 1'
#
loop_
_entity.id
_entity.type
_entity.pdbx_description
1 polymer ?
#
loop_
_entity_poly.entity_id
_entity_poly.type
_entity_poly.pdbx_seq_one_letter_code
_entity_poly.pdbx_strand_id
1 'polypeptide(L)'
;MTGRMQQRRPRSVYCSLEEQDAIRQVASAAGKSVSAFVIGRALEDMEDEGGAAALTEEERAELREGVMRLAAVMGVPQPGAGEAPE
;
A
#
# COMPACT_ATOMS: atom_id res chain seq x y z
N MET A 1 29.43 10.51 12.21
CA MET A 1 28.00 10.18 12.21
C MET A 1 27.64 9.60 10.83
N THR A 2 27.68 8.28 10.67
CA THR A 2 27.32 7.61 9.41
C THR A 2 25.86 7.20 9.47
N GLY A 3 24.99 8.02 8.87
CA GLY A 3 23.59 7.66 8.68
C GLY A 3 23.52 6.43 7.78
N ARG A 4 23.17 5.27 8.34
CA ARG A 4 22.86 4.07 7.54
C ARG A 4 21.63 4.41 6.70
N MET A 5 21.83 4.67 5.42
CA MET A 5 20.74 4.70 4.44
C MET A 5 20.05 3.34 4.51
N GLN A 6 18.83 3.30 5.05
CA GLN A 6 18.02 2.08 5.04
C GLN A 6 17.84 1.67 3.58
N GLN A 7 18.44 0.54 3.18
CA GLN A 7 18.27 0.01 1.84
C GLN A 7 16.80 -0.36 1.67
N ARG A 8 16.12 0.34 0.75
CA ARG A 8 14.76 0.00 0.33
C ARG A 8 14.81 -1.37 -0.33
N ARG A 9 14.28 -2.40 0.33
CA ARG A 9 14.14 -3.73 -0.27
C ARG A 9 12.93 -3.71 -1.19
N PRO A 10 13.08 -3.95 -2.50
CA PRO A 10 11.94 -4.03 -3.41
C PRO A 10 11.06 -5.22 -3.03
N ARG A 11 9.75 -5.01 -3.01
CA ARG A 11 8.74 -6.07 -2.96
C ARG A 11 8.13 -6.17 -4.35
N SER A 12 8.16 -7.35 -4.95
CA SER A 12 7.58 -7.61 -6.27
C SER A 12 6.25 -8.35 -6.13
N VAL A 13 5.29 -7.96 -6.95
CA VAL A 13 4.03 -8.66 -7.17
C VAL A 13 3.97 -9.07 -8.64
N TYR A 14 3.40 -10.24 -8.89
CA TYR A 14 3.23 -10.77 -10.24
C TYR A 14 1.89 -10.29 -10.80
N CYS A 15 1.91 -9.82 -12.03
CA CYS A 15 0.75 -9.48 -12.82
C CYS A 15 1.06 -9.77 -14.30
N SER A 16 0.02 -9.92 -15.10
CA SER A 16 0.15 -9.94 -16.55
C SER A 16 0.60 -8.58 -17.10
N LEU A 17 1.07 -8.55 -18.34
CA LEU A 17 1.45 -7.30 -19.01
C LEU A 17 0.26 -6.36 -19.17
N GLU A 18 -0.93 -6.91 -19.46
CA GLU A 18 -2.16 -6.15 -19.61
C GLU A 18 -2.57 -5.48 -18.29
N GLU A 19 -2.54 -6.23 -17.18
CA GLU A 19 -2.79 -5.67 -15.84
C GLU A 19 -1.74 -4.61 -15.47
N GLN A 20 -0.47 -4.86 -15.78
CA GLN A 20 0.59 -3.90 -15.50
C GLN A 20 0.35 -2.57 -16.22
N ASP A 21 -0.04 -2.61 -17.49
CA ASP A 21 -0.32 -1.41 -18.28
C ASP A 21 -1.59 -0.70 -17.79
N ALA A 22 -2.64 -1.44 -17.45
CA ALA A 22 -3.85 -0.88 -16.85
C ALA A 22 -3.54 -0.15 -15.52
N ILE A 23 -2.79 -0.80 -14.62
CA ILE A 23 -2.38 -0.20 -13.34
C ILE A 23 -1.55 1.06 -13.57
N ARG A 24 -0.62 1.04 -14.52
CA ARG A 24 0.21 2.21 -14.87
C ARG A 24 -0.63 3.39 -15.37
N GLN A 25 -1.59 3.13 -16.25
CA GLN A 25 -2.47 4.17 -16.79
C GLN A 25 -3.29 4.82 -15.68
N VAL A 26 -3.90 4.02 -14.80
CA VAL A 26 -4.72 4.54 -13.70
C VAL A 26 -3.86 5.28 -12.67
N ALA A 27 -2.69 4.75 -12.30
CA ALA A 27 -1.76 5.42 -11.40
C ALA A 27 -1.30 6.78 -11.96
N SER A 28 -0.96 6.82 -13.25
CA SER A 28 -0.55 8.03 -13.96
C SER A 28 -1.68 9.07 -13.99
N ALA A 29 -2.91 8.65 -14.31
CA ALA A 29 -4.08 9.53 -14.30
C ALA A 29 -4.37 10.12 -12.90
N ALA A 30 -4.04 9.37 -11.84
CA ALA A 30 -4.13 9.82 -10.46
C ALA A 30 -2.92 10.64 -9.97
N GLY A 31 -1.91 10.90 -10.82
CA GLY A 31 -0.68 11.60 -10.45
C GLY A 31 0.18 10.84 -9.44
N LYS A 32 0.03 9.52 -9.35
CA LYS A 32 0.69 8.64 -8.39
C LYS A 32 1.70 7.73 -9.10
N SER A 33 2.75 7.32 -8.39
CA SER A 33 3.57 6.18 -8.84
C SER A 33 2.76 4.88 -8.71
N VAL A 34 3.11 3.86 -9.50
CA VAL A 34 2.46 2.53 -9.42
C VAL A 34 2.46 1.99 -7.99
N SER A 35 3.61 2.06 -7.30
CA SER A 35 3.71 1.58 -5.92
C SER A 35 2.81 2.38 -4.95
N ALA A 36 2.74 3.71 -5.10
CA ALA A 36 1.87 4.55 -4.26
C ALA A 36 0.40 4.24 -4.51
N PHE A 37 0.04 4.03 -5.77
CA PHE A 37 -1.32 3.68 -6.18
C PHE A 37 -1.73 2.32 -5.60
N VAL A 38 -0.92 1.27 -5.80
CA VAL A 38 -1.21 -0.09 -5.32
C VAL A 38 -1.31 -0.13 -3.79
N ILE A 39 -0.42 0.55 -3.06
CA ILE A 39 -0.48 0.61 -1.60
C ILE A 39 -1.74 1.34 -1.13
N GLY A 40 -2.11 2.45 -1.78
CA GLY A 40 -3.35 3.16 -1.46
C GLY A 40 -4.59 2.28 -1.66
N ARG A 41 -4.67 1.59 -2.80
CA ARG A 41 -5.74 0.63 -3.07
C ARG A 41 -5.79 -0.52 -2.06
N ALA A 42 -4.63 -1.04 -1.65
CA ALA A 42 -4.57 -2.07 -0.63
C ALA A 42 -5.06 -1.58 0.74
N LEU A 43 -4.85 -0.30 1.08
CA LEU A 43 -5.40 0.30 2.30
C LEU A 43 -6.93 0.39 2.22
N GLU A 44 -7.46 0.89 1.11
CA GLU A 44 -8.91 1.00 0.85
C GLU A 44 -9.59 -0.39 0.92
N ASP A 45 -9.04 -1.39 0.23
CA ASP A 45 -9.59 -2.75 0.22
C ASP A 45 -9.55 -3.42 1.61
N MET A 46 -8.67 -3.01 2.51
CA MET A 46 -8.64 -3.52 3.90
C MET A 46 -9.69 -2.87 4.80
N GLU A 47 -10.23 -1.71 4.43
CA GLU A 47 -11.37 -1.09 5.15
C GLU A 47 -12.69 -1.75 4.74
N ASP A 48 -12.77 -2.28 3.52
CA ASP A 48 -13.91 -3.04 3.04
C ASP A 48 -13.95 -4.43 3.70
N GLU A 49 -15.08 -4.77 4.36
CA GLU A 49 -15.28 -6.04 5.06
C GLU A 49 -15.01 -7.29 4.19
N GLY A 50 -15.05 -7.15 2.85
CA GLY A 50 -14.82 -8.21 1.88
C GLY A 50 -13.41 -8.32 1.30
N GLY A 51 -12.54 -7.30 1.40
CA GLY A 51 -11.29 -7.24 0.64
C GLY A 51 -10.20 -8.23 1.08
N ALA A 52 -10.38 -8.83 2.26
CA ALA A 52 -9.47 -9.84 2.83
C ALA A 52 -10.22 -11.07 3.36
N ALA A 53 -11.38 -11.40 2.78
CA ALA A 53 -12.28 -12.45 3.30
C ALA A 53 -11.65 -13.86 3.33
N ALA A 54 -10.65 -14.12 2.47
CA ALA A 54 -9.94 -15.41 2.42
C ALA A 54 -8.77 -15.52 3.41
N LEU A 55 -8.40 -14.43 4.10
CA LEU A 55 -7.31 -14.41 5.08
C LEU A 55 -7.84 -14.70 6.48
N THR A 56 -7.04 -15.43 7.26
CA THR A 56 -7.22 -15.48 8.71
C THR A 56 -7.04 -14.09 9.34
N GLU A 57 -7.50 -13.93 10.58
CA GLU A 57 -7.34 -12.68 11.31
C GLU A 57 -5.86 -12.31 11.50
N GLU A 58 -5.01 -13.30 11.76
CA GLU A 58 -3.55 -13.12 11.90
C GLU A 58 -2.91 -12.67 10.58
N GLU A 59 -3.19 -13.35 9.47
CA GLU A 59 -2.68 -12.95 8.14
C GLU A 59 -3.15 -11.55 7.74
N ARG A 60 -4.40 -11.19 8.09
CA ARG A 60 -4.95 -9.86 7.84
C ARG A 60 -4.21 -8.80 8.66
N ALA A 61 -3.88 -9.09 9.92
CA ALA A 61 -3.13 -8.19 10.78
C ALA A 61 -1.70 -7.98 10.27
N GLU A 62 -1.01 -9.06 9.86
CA GLU A 62 0.33 -8.99 9.28
C GLU A 62 0.35 -8.19 7.96
N LEU A 63 -0.63 -8.44 7.09
CA LEU A 63 -0.80 -7.71 5.84
C LEU A 63 -1.00 -6.22 6.12
N ARG A 64 -1.91 -5.88 7.04
CA ARG A 64 -2.19 -4.50 7.44
C ARG A 64 -0.94 -3.81 7.97
N GLU A 65 -0.20 -4.45 8.86
CA GLU A 65 1.06 -3.92 9.39
C GLU A 65 2.11 -3.71 8.29
N GLY A 66 2.21 -4.66 7.35
CA GLY A 66 3.10 -4.56 6.18
C GLY A 66 2.75 -3.37 5.28
N VAL A 67 1.47 -3.24 4.91
CA VAL A 67 0.98 -2.17 4.03
C VAL A 67 1.11 -0.81 4.70
N MET A 68 0.77 -0.67 5.99
CA MET A 68 0.93 0.59 6.73
C MET A 68 2.40 1.06 6.79
N ARG A 69 3.33 0.12 7.01
CA ARG A 69 4.78 0.44 6.99
C ARG A 69 5.23 0.91 5.60
N LEU A 70 4.75 0.27 4.54
CA LEU A 70 5.06 0.68 3.17
C LEU A 70 4.45 2.05 2.82
N ALA A 71 3.21 2.30 3.23
CA ALA A 71 2.55 3.60 3.07
C ALA A 71 3.35 4.73 3.74
N ALA A 72 3.82 4.51 4.98
CA ALA A 72 4.64 5.48 5.71
C ALA A 72 5.96 5.80 4.97
N VAL A 73 6.66 4.77 4.47
CA VAL A 73 7.91 4.95 3.69
C VAL A 73 7.66 5.72 2.40
N MET A 74 6.46 5.61 1.84
CA MET A 74 6.08 6.24 0.58
C MET A 74 5.39 7.60 0.72
N GLY A 75 5.07 8.03 1.94
CA GLY A 75 4.29 9.25 2.18
C GLY A 75 2.84 9.14 1.69
N VAL A 76 2.30 7.92 1.61
CA VAL A 76 0.87 7.71 1.29
C VAL A 76 0.05 7.99 2.56
N PRO A 77 -1.00 8.83 2.50
CA PRO A 77 -1.85 9.10 3.65
C PRO A 77 -2.42 7.81 4.23
N GLN A 78 -2.35 7.67 5.55
CA GLN A 78 -2.92 6.52 6.23
C GLN A 78 -4.38 6.81 6.61
N PRO A 79 -5.29 5.84 6.43
CA PRO A 79 -6.65 5.97 6.96
C PRO A 79 -6.62 6.17 8.48
N GLY A 80 -7.40 7.13 8.98
CA GLY A 80 -7.49 7.43 10.42
C GLY A 80 -6.44 8.40 10.97
N ALA A 81 -5.48 8.89 10.16
CA ALA A 81 -4.49 9.88 10.62
C ALA A 81 -5.04 11.33 10.69
N GLY A 82 -6.37 11.51 10.59
CA GLY A 82 -7.05 12.79 10.36
C GLY A 82 -7.91 13.33 11.50
N GLU A 83 -7.99 12.69 12.66
CA GLU A 83 -8.68 13.24 13.84
C GLU A 83 -7.81 13.04 15.09
N ALA A 84 -7.00 14.05 15.39
CA ALA A 84 -6.63 14.29 16.78
C ALA A 84 -7.87 14.84 17.50
N PRO A 85 -8.29 14.27 18.63
CA PRO A 85 -9.36 14.88 19.43
C PRO A 85 -8.87 16.24 19.94
N GLU A 86 -9.68 17.28 19.74
CA GLU A 86 -9.52 18.58 20.41
C GLU A 86 -9.70 18.46 21.94
#